data_AF-A0A380D7F6-F1
#
_entry.id   AF-A0A380D7F6-F1
#
_cell.length_a   1.000
_cell.length_b   1.000
_cell.length_c   1.000
_cell.angle_alpha   90.00
_cell.angle_beta   90.00
_cell.angle_gamma   90.00
#
_symmetry.space_group_name_H-M   'P 1'
#
loop_
_entity.id
_entity.type
_entity.pdbx_description
1 polymer ?
#
loop_
_entity_poly.entity_id
_entity_poly.type
_entity_poly.pdbx_seq_one_letter_code
_entity_poly.pdbx_strand_id
1 'polypeptide(L)'
;MSIAPQIRLWDILQTKFKAKALQEKVYIEYDKVKADAWDRRNMRVEFNPNKLTHEEMLWLKQNIIDYMEDDGFTRLDLAFDFEDDLSDYYAMTDKSVKKTIFYGRNGKPETKYFGVRDSDRFIRIYNKKQERKDNADIEVMSEHLWRVEIELKRDMVDYWNDCFNDLHILKPDWSSLEKVKDQAMIYMLIHEESTWGKLERRTKNKYREMLKSISEIDLTDLMKLTLKENEKQLQKQIEFWQREFRFWE
;
A
#
# COMPACT_ATOMS: atom_id res chain seq x y z
N MET A 1 30.92 17.26 7.12
CA MET A 1 31.77 16.62 6.10
C MET A 1 30.83 16.00 5.07
N SER A 2 30.82 16.52 3.84
CA SER A 2 30.00 15.99 2.75
C SER A 2 30.62 14.65 2.32
N ILE A 3 30.02 13.55 2.73
CA ILE A 3 30.35 12.23 2.19
C ILE A 3 29.62 12.19 0.84
N ALA A 4 30.36 12.31 -0.26
CA ALA A 4 29.81 12.11 -1.59
C ALA A 4 29.02 10.79 -1.60
N PRO A 5 27.73 10.79 -1.98
CA PRO A 5 26.92 9.58 -1.91
C PRO A 5 27.55 8.45 -2.70
N GLN A 6 27.73 7.30 -2.03
CA GLN A 6 28.22 6.10 -2.69
C GLN A 6 27.14 5.61 -3.66
N ILE A 7 27.47 5.57 -4.94
CA ILE A 7 26.62 5.03 -6.01
C ILE A 7 27.28 3.77 -6.54
N ARG A 8 26.53 2.67 -6.56
CA ARG A 8 26.93 1.43 -7.22
C ARG A 8 26.23 1.34 -8.57
N LEU A 9 26.98 1.20 -9.66
CA LEU A 9 26.48 1.04 -11.02
C LEU A 9 26.70 -0.39 -11.53
N TRP A 10 25.79 -0.88 -12.36
CA TRP A 10 25.92 -2.14 -13.10
C TRP A 10 25.03 -2.15 -14.37
N ASP A 11 25.13 -3.19 -15.18
CA ASP A 11 24.41 -3.33 -16.48
C ASP A 11 24.58 -2.10 -17.39
N ILE A 12 25.81 -1.59 -17.52
CA ILE A 12 26.11 -0.31 -18.18
C ILE A 12 26.29 -0.51 -19.69
N LEU A 13 25.47 0.19 -20.47
CA LEU A 13 25.58 0.40 -21.92
C LEU A 13 25.29 1.88 -22.21
N GLN A 14 25.51 2.34 -23.45
CA GLN A 14 25.17 3.72 -23.82
C GLN A 14 23.67 4.03 -23.63
N THR A 15 22.80 3.04 -23.81
CA THR A 15 21.34 3.18 -23.76
C THR A 15 20.71 2.60 -22.50
N LYS A 16 21.52 2.18 -21.52
CA LYS A 16 21.03 1.46 -20.35
C LYS A 16 22.00 1.57 -19.17
N PHE A 17 21.47 1.76 -17.97
CA PHE A 17 22.21 1.49 -16.75
C PHE A 17 21.27 1.16 -15.59
N LYS A 18 21.82 0.50 -14.57
CA LYS A 18 21.18 0.39 -13.26
C LYS A 18 22.11 0.94 -12.19
N ALA A 19 21.52 1.57 -11.18
CA ALA A 19 22.25 2.09 -10.05
C ALA A 19 21.53 1.83 -8.73
N LYS A 20 22.31 1.81 -7.66
CA LYS A 20 21.82 2.03 -6.30
C LYS A 20 22.64 3.12 -5.65
N ALA A 21 21.94 4.04 -4.99
CA ALA A 21 22.54 5.20 -4.34
C ALA A 21 22.12 5.27 -2.87
N LEU A 22 22.78 6.15 -2.11
CA LEU A 22 22.44 6.47 -0.72
C LEU A 22 22.35 5.21 0.15
N GLN A 23 23.45 4.45 0.20
CA GLN A 23 23.53 3.20 0.96
C GLN A 23 22.45 2.19 0.57
N GLU A 24 22.27 1.99 -0.73
CA GLU A 24 21.30 1.04 -1.32
C GLU A 24 19.81 1.40 -1.10
N LYS A 25 19.49 2.59 -0.58
CA LYS A 25 18.11 3.04 -0.30
C LYS A 25 17.34 3.51 -1.53
N VAL A 26 18.06 3.92 -2.57
CA VAL A 26 17.48 4.37 -3.84
C VAL A 26 17.92 3.46 -4.95
N TYR A 27 16.97 2.93 -5.71
CA TYR A 27 17.20 2.21 -6.96
C TYR A 27 16.92 3.13 -8.15
N ILE A 28 17.79 3.08 -9.15
CA ILE A 28 17.69 3.88 -10.38
C ILE A 28 17.87 2.94 -11.57
N GLU A 29 16.99 3.01 -12.55
CA GLU A 29 17.09 2.24 -13.79
C GLU A 29 16.79 3.15 -14.97
N TYR A 30 17.67 3.12 -15.96
CA TYR A 30 17.48 3.75 -17.26
C TYR A 30 17.59 2.67 -18.34
N ASP A 31 16.63 2.62 -19.26
CA ASP A 31 16.67 1.71 -20.40
C ASP A 31 15.92 2.34 -21.58
N LYS A 32 16.67 3.02 -22.47
CA LYS A 32 16.10 3.74 -23.61
C LYS A 32 15.47 2.80 -24.64
N VAL A 33 16.16 1.71 -24.99
CA VAL A 33 15.70 0.77 -26.02
C VAL A 33 14.38 0.12 -25.62
N LYS A 34 14.28 -0.29 -24.36
CA LYS A 34 13.03 -0.84 -23.83
C LYS A 34 11.95 0.23 -23.72
N ALA A 35 12.27 1.45 -23.33
CA ALA A 35 11.29 2.52 -23.24
C ALA A 35 10.65 2.85 -24.60
N ASP A 36 11.49 3.03 -25.63
CA ASP A 36 11.06 3.34 -27.00
C ASP A 36 10.21 2.20 -27.59
N ALA A 37 10.58 0.94 -27.33
CA ALA A 37 9.84 -0.23 -27.82
C ALA A 37 8.41 -0.35 -27.24
N TRP A 38 8.16 0.23 -26.06
CA TRP A 38 6.87 0.16 -25.37
C TRP A 38 6.16 1.52 -25.31
N ASP A 39 6.72 2.55 -25.95
CA ASP A 39 6.24 3.94 -25.92
C ASP A 39 6.01 4.46 -24.49
N ARG A 40 7.06 4.40 -23.66
CA ARG A 40 7.03 4.80 -22.24
C ARG A 40 8.23 5.65 -21.86
N ARG A 41 8.16 6.28 -20.69
CA ARG A 41 9.30 6.97 -20.05
C ARG A 41 10.46 6.00 -19.80
N ASN A 42 11.68 6.51 -19.92
CA ASN A 42 12.89 5.70 -20.02
C ASN A 42 13.67 5.51 -18.72
N MET A 43 13.29 6.22 -17.67
CA MET A 43 13.99 6.20 -16.38
C MET A 43 13.02 6.00 -15.22
N ARG A 44 13.42 5.18 -14.26
CA ARG A 44 12.66 4.87 -13.04
C ARG A 44 13.55 5.07 -11.82
N VAL A 45 13.02 5.74 -10.82
CA VAL A 45 13.67 5.95 -9.52
C VAL A 45 12.73 5.40 -8.45
N GLU A 46 13.19 4.45 -7.65
CA GLU A 46 12.41 3.79 -6.59
C GLU A 46 13.09 3.98 -5.24
N PHE A 47 12.33 4.41 -4.24
CA PHE A 47 12.80 4.56 -2.87
C PHE A 47 11.63 4.56 -1.88
N ASN A 48 11.93 4.30 -0.60
CA ASN A 48 10.98 4.52 0.48
C ASN A 48 11.31 5.87 1.15
N PRO A 49 10.44 6.90 1.05
CA PRO A 49 10.72 8.22 1.61
C PRO A 49 10.95 8.18 3.13
N ASN A 50 10.33 7.25 3.86
CA ASN A 50 10.52 7.09 5.31
C ASN A 50 11.92 6.60 5.72
N LYS A 51 12.77 6.21 4.75
CA LYS A 51 14.15 5.76 5.00
C LYS A 51 15.19 6.79 4.53
N LEU A 52 14.76 7.92 3.97
CA LEU A 52 15.64 9.01 3.54
C LEU A 52 15.63 10.14 4.56
N THR A 53 16.82 10.70 4.83
CA THR A 53 16.92 11.98 5.56
C THR A 53 16.60 13.14 4.62
N HIS A 54 16.33 14.33 5.18
CA HIS A 54 16.05 15.51 4.35
C HIS A 54 17.23 15.89 3.43
N GLU A 55 18.48 15.75 3.90
CA GLU A 55 19.69 15.98 3.10
C GLU A 55 19.77 14.99 1.92
N GLU A 56 19.43 13.73 2.16
CA GLU A 56 19.39 12.69 1.13
C GLU A 56 18.27 12.93 0.11
N MET A 57 17.11 13.40 0.56
CA MET A 57 16.01 13.81 -0.33
C MET A 57 16.42 14.96 -1.24
N LEU A 58 17.05 16.01 -0.67
CA LEU A 58 17.58 17.15 -1.43
C LEU A 58 18.63 16.71 -2.44
N TRP A 59 19.57 15.85 -2.01
CA TRP A 59 20.59 15.32 -2.90
C TRP A 59 19.96 14.54 -4.07
N LEU A 60 19.01 13.64 -3.79
CA LEU A 60 18.35 12.84 -4.83
C LEU A 60 17.60 13.75 -5.82
N LYS A 61 16.89 14.76 -5.30
CA LYS A 61 16.15 15.71 -6.13
C LYS A 61 17.09 16.47 -7.07
N GLN A 62 18.11 17.12 -6.50
CA GLN A 62 19.01 18.02 -7.25
C GLN A 62 19.93 17.28 -8.22
N ASN A 63 20.33 16.05 -7.91
CA ASN A 63 21.34 15.33 -8.70
C ASN A 63 20.74 14.33 -9.68
N ILE A 64 19.48 13.92 -9.49
CA ILE A 64 18.84 12.89 -10.33
C ILE A 64 17.48 13.39 -10.87
N ILE A 65 16.53 13.70 -9.98
CA ILE A 65 15.14 13.97 -10.40
C ILE A 65 15.05 15.24 -11.25
N ASP A 66 15.77 16.30 -10.89
CA ASP A 66 15.74 17.58 -11.61
C ASP A 66 16.34 17.50 -13.02
N TYR A 67 17.01 16.40 -13.39
CA TYR A 67 17.49 16.15 -14.76
C TYR A 67 16.53 15.27 -15.57
N MET A 68 15.48 14.73 -14.97
CA MET A 68 14.44 13.99 -15.68
C MET A 68 13.49 14.97 -16.38
N GLU A 69 13.03 14.57 -17.56
CA GLU A 69 11.95 15.25 -18.30
C GLU A 69 10.72 14.34 -18.30
N ASP A 70 9.53 14.94 -18.40
CA ASP A 70 8.24 14.26 -18.27
C ASP A 70 8.14 13.38 -17.02
N ASP A 71 8.64 13.87 -15.88
CA ASP A 71 8.62 13.16 -14.62
C ASP A 71 7.21 13.06 -14.02
N GLY A 72 7.01 12.09 -13.13
CA GLY A 72 5.74 11.88 -12.44
C GLY A 72 5.74 10.57 -11.68
N PHE A 73 4.84 10.47 -10.71
CA PHE A 73 4.69 9.27 -9.91
C PHE A 73 4.03 8.16 -10.73
N THR A 74 4.63 6.97 -10.72
CA THR A 74 4.03 5.77 -11.34
C THR A 74 3.56 4.76 -10.30
N ARG A 75 4.00 4.94 -9.05
CA ARG A 75 3.62 4.16 -7.88
C ARG A 75 3.68 5.01 -6.61
N LEU A 76 2.68 4.86 -5.75
CA LEU A 76 2.62 5.44 -4.41
C LEU A 76 2.00 4.42 -3.46
N ASP A 77 2.63 4.17 -2.31
CA ASP A 77 2.13 3.21 -1.33
C ASP A 77 1.74 3.98 -0.04
N LEU A 78 0.46 3.95 0.34
CA LEU A 78 0.00 4.45 1.64
C LEU A 78 0.17 3.34 2.69
N ALA A 79 0.74 3.66 3.84
CA ALA A 79 0.99 2.69 4.92
C ALA A 79 0.38 3.17 6.23
N PHE A 80 -0.60 2.44 6.74
CA PHE A 80 -1.27 2.68 8.02
C PHE A 80 -0.84 1.60 9.01
N ASP A 81 -0.15 2.00 10.08
CA ASP A 81 0.28 1.11 11.15
C ASP A 81 -0.75 1.13 12.29
N PHE A 82 -1.09 -0.06 12.80
CA PHE A 82 -2.02 -0.28 13.91
C PHE A 82 -1.34 -1.08 15.00
N GLU A 83 -1.48 -0.59 16.24
CA GLU A 83 -1.05 -1.30 17.46
C GLU A 83 -2.14 -2.25 17.98
N ASP A 84 -2.79 -2.98 17.06
CA ASP A 84 -3.85 -3.96 17.35
C ASP A 84 -3.66 -5.20 16.47
N ASP A 85 -4.24 -6.34 16.85
CA ASP A 85 -4.16 -7.59 16.09
C ASP A 85 -5.20 -7.66 14.97
N LEU A 86 -4.78 -7.28 13.75
CA LEU A 86 -5.67 -7.33 12.57
C LEU A 86 -5.92 -8.75 12.04
N SER A 87 -5.38 -9.81 12.67
CA SER A 87 -5.74 -11.18 12.31
C SER A 87 -7.20 -11.49 12.60
N ASP A 88 -7.73 -10.96 13.71
CA ASP A 88 -9.11 -11.16 14.19
C ASP A 88 -10.16 -10.31 13.44
N TYR A 89 -9.71 -9.36 12.62
CA TYR A 89 -10.60 -8.51 11.82
C TYR A 89 -10.95 -9.17 10.48
N TYR A 90 -12.20 -9.04 10.08
CA TYR A 90 -12.67 -9.40 8.75
C TYR A 90 -12.53 -8.21 7.81
N ALA A 91 -11.68 -8.35 6.79
CA ALA A 91 -11.48 -7.33 5.78
C ALA A 91 -12.21 -7.69 4.48
N MET A 92 -12.93 -6.72 3.91
CA MET A 92 -13.64 -6.88 2.65
C MET A 92 -13.62 -5.61 1.82
N THR A 93 -13.95 -5.78 0.53
CA THR A 93 -14.21 -4.68 -0.38
C THR A 93 -15.63 -4.76 -0.92
N ASP A 94 -16.25 -3.62 -1.24
CA ASP A 94 -17.59 -3.62 -1.86
C ASP A 94 -17.58 -4.33 -3.21
N LYS A 95 -16.51 -4.14 -3.99
CA LYS A 95 -16.26 -4.85 -5.25
C LYS A 95 -15.67 -6.23 -4.96
N SER A 96 -16.02 -7.20 -5.81
CA SER A 96 -15.41 -8.53 -5.73
C SER A 96 -14.01 -8.48 -6.32
N VAL A 97 -12.99 -8.61 -5.47
CA VAL A 97 -11.57 -8.67 -5.88
C VAL A 97 -11.00 -10.04 -5.53
N LYS A 98 -9.91 -10.42 -6.21
CA LYS A 98 -9.15 -11.62 -5.83
C LYS A 98 -8.60 -11.43 -4.42
N LYS A 99 -8.73 -12.44 -3.57
CA LYS A 99 -8.15 -12.45 -2.22
C LYS A 99 -7.10 -13.54 -2.11
N THR A 100 -6.09 -13.32 -1.29
CA THR A 100 -5.09 -14.36 -0.94
C THR A 100 -4.73 -14.18 0.52
N ILE A 101 -4.81 -15.25 1.31
CA ILE A 101 -4.48 -15.23 2.74
C ILE A 101 -3.34 -16.21 2.97
N PHE A 102 -2.29 -15.73 3.61
CA PHE A 102 -1.17 -16.55 4.08
C PHE A 102 -1.35 -16.79 5.57
N TYR A 103 -1.27 -18.05 5.95
CA TYR A 103 -1.41 -18.49 7.33
C TYR A 103 -0.05 -18.90 7.88
N GLY A 104 0.20 -18.53 9.12
CA GLY A 104 1.37 -18.98 9.87
C GLY A 104 1.28 -20.45 10.26
N ARG A 105 2.36 -20.98 10.83
CA ARG A 105 2.41 -22.37 11.34
C ARG A 105 1.40 -22.61 12.49
N ASN A 106 0.97 -21.56 13.16
CA ASN A 106 -0.05 -21.58 14.20
C ASN A 106 -1.49 -21.58 13.65
N GLY A 107 -1.68 -21.55 12.34
CA GLY A 107 -2.99 -21.50 11.69
C GLY A 107 -3.66 -20.12 11.70
N LYS A 108 -3.02 -19.08 12.24
CA LYS A 108 -3.54 -17.70 12.20
C LYS A 108 -3.20 -17.03 10.87
N PRO A 109 -4.08 -16.18 10.31
CA PRO A 109 -3.73 -15.32 9.20
C PRO A 109 -2.56 -14.41 9.58
N GLU A 110 -1.53 -14.33 8.73
CA GLU A 110 -0.38 -13.41 8.91
C GLU A 110 -0.37 -12.31 7.85
N THR A 111 -0.92 -12.59 6.67
CA THR A 111 -0.98 -11.64 5.56
C THR A 111 -2.22 -11.87 4.72
N LYS A 112 -2.96 -10.81 4.42
CA LYS A 112 -4.17 -10.78 3.60
C LYS A 112 -3.93 -9.84 2.42
N TYR A 113 -4.11 -10.33 1.20
CA TYR A 113 -4.00 -9.56 -0.05
C TYR A 113 -5.37 -9.39 -0.70
N PHE A 114 -5.65 -8.18 -1.19
CA PHE A 114 -6.84 -7.84 -1.94
C PHE A 114 -6.45 -7.22 -3.28
N GLY A 115 -6.88 -7.85 -4.38
CA GLY A 115 -6.49 -7.51 -5.75
C GLY A 115 -5.30 -8.34 -6.24
N VAL A 116 -4.64 -7.84 -7.28
CA VAL A 116 -3.46 -8.46 -7.90
C VAL A 116 -2.33 -7.45 -7.86
N ARG A 117 -1.09 -7.89 -7.64
CA ARG A 117 0.05 -6.97 -7.50
C ARG A 117 0.25 -6.04 -8.70
N ASP A 118 -0.13 -6.45 -9.91
CA ASP A 118 0.02 -5.66 -11.13
C ASP A 118 -1.20 -4.77 -11.48
N SER A 119 -2.25 -4.76 -10.63
CA SER A 119 -3.36 -3.83 -10.80
C SER A 119 -3.04 -2.42 -10.28
N ASP A 120 -3.85 -1.45 -10.70
CA ASP A 120 -3.67 -0.03 -10.33
C ASP A 120 -3.84 0.22 -8.83
N ARG A 121 -4.55 -0.68 -8.13
CA ARG A 121 -4.67 -0.69 -6.68
C ARG A 121 -4.49 -2.09 -6.15
N PHE A 122 -3.65 -2.25 -5.13
CA PHE A 122 -3.40 -3.52 -4.45
C PHE A 122 -3.27 -3.29 -2.94
N ILE A 123 -4.01 -4.04 -2.13
CA ILE A 123 -4.05 -3.83 -0.67
C ILE A 123 -3.43 -5.03 0.04
N ARG A 124 -2.57 -4.75 1.01
CA ARG A 124 -1.93 -5.73 1.89
C ARG A 124 -2.27 -5.42 3.33
N ILE A 125 -2.75 -6.40 4.07
CA ILE A 125 -2.92 -6.32 5.52
C ILE A 125 -2.04 -7.40 6.13
N TYR A 126 -1.01 -7.03 6.87
CA TYR A 126 -0.02 -7.99 7.34
C TYR A 126 0.57 -7.66 8.70
N ASN A 127 1.06 -8.68 9.39
CA ASN A 127 1.74 -8.55 10.66
C ASN A 127 3.13 -7.92 10.44
N LYS A 128 3.22 -6.61 10.66
CA LYS A 128 4.45 -5.84 10.46
C LYS A 128 5.50 -6.15 11.53
N LYS A 129 5.08 -6.49 12.75
CA LYS A 129 5.98 -6.94 13.82
C LYS A 129 6.74 -8.21 13.41
N GLN A 130 6.02 -9.19 12.89
CA GLN A 130 6.60 -10.45 12.42
C GLN A 130 7.53 -10.21 11.23
N GLU A 131 7.12 -9.41 10.24
CA GLU A 131 7.97 -9.06 9.09
C GLU A 131 9.27 -8.35 9.49
N ARG A 132 9.23 -7.44 10.47
CA ARG A 132 10.45 -6.79 11.01
C ARG A 132 11.36 -7.77 11.74
N LYS A 133 10.79 -8.68 12.52
CA LYS A 133 11.54 -9.72 13.23
C LYS A 133 12.27 -10.63 12.24
N ASP A 134 11.60 -11.03 11.16
CA ASP A 134 12.19 -11.88 10.13
C ASP A 134 13.30 -11.18 9.34
N ASN A 135 13.21 -9.85 9.21
CA ASN A 135 14.23 -9.01 8.60
C ASN A 135 15.35 -8.56 9.56
N ALA A 136 15.37 -9.05 10.80
CA ALA A 136 16.31 -8.66 11.85
C ALA A 136 16.37 -7.13 12.10
N ASP A 137 15.23 -6.45 11.96
CA ASP A 137 15.07 -5.03 12.25
C ASP A 137 14.88 -4.79 13.76
N ILE A 138 14.83 -3.51 14.19
CA ILE A 138 14.71 -3.10 15.60
C ILE A 138 13.46 -3.70 16.28
N GLU A 139 13.61 -4.11 17.54
CA GLU A 139 12.53 -4.65 18.36
C GLU A 139 11.42 -3.62 18.58
N VAL A 140 10.17 -4.05 18.33
CA VAL A 140 8.97 -3.21 18.48
C VAL A 140 8.41 -3.39 19.89
N MET A 141 8.32 -2.28 20.64
CA MET A 141 7.83 -2.28 22.04
C MET A 141 6.36 -2.66 22.17
N SER A 142 5.51 -2.30 21.19
CA SER A 142 4.08 -2.62 21.20
C SER A 142 3.85 -4.12 21.05
N GLU A 143 2.82 -4.65 21.72
CA GLU A 143 2.49 -6.09 21.70
C GLU A 143 2.15 -6.56 20.28
N HIS A 144 1.35 -5.77 19.57
CA HIS A 144 0.95 -5.99 18.18
C HIS A 144 1.40 -4.84 17.30
N LEU A 145 1.80 -5.15 16.05
CA LEU A 145 1.99 -4.14 15.02
C LEU A 145 1.58 -4.73 13.67
N TRP A 146 0.47 -4.25 13.15
CA TRP A 146 -0.07 -4.62 11.85
C TRP A 146 -0.07 -3.44 10.91
N ARG A 147 0.10 -3.69 9.61
CA ARG A 147 0.08 -2.65 8.59
C ARG A 147 -0.98 -2.93 7.55
N VAL A 148 -1.75 -1.90 7.23
CA VAL A 148 -2.57 -1.81 6.02
C VAL A 148 -1.80 -0.98 5.00
N GLU A 149 -1.36 -1.61 3.91
CA GLU A 149 -0.60 -0.97 2.85
C GLU A 149 -1.41 -0.96 1.55
N ILE A 150 -1.65 0.22 1.01
CA ILE A 150 -2.42 0.45 -0.21
C ILE A 150 -1.43 0.90 -1.28
N GLU A 151 -1.08 -0.02 -2.17
CA GLU A 151 -0.20 0.21 -3.30
C GLU A 151 -1.02 0.72 -4.49
N LEU A 152 -0.75 1.95 -4.91
CA LEU A 152 -1.38 2.64 -6.02
C LEU A 152 -0.38 2.73 -7.17
N LYS A 153 -0.86 2.53 -8.40
CA LYS A 153 -0.04 2.57 -9.62
C LYS A 153 -0.78 3.28 -10.74
N ARG A 154 -0.02 3.71 -11.76
CA ARG A 154 -0.56 4.37 -12.96
C ARG A 154 -1.43 5.56 -12.53
N ASP A 155 -2.61 5.72 -13.10
CA ASP A 155 -3.49 6.87 -12.85
C ASP A 155 -4.07 6.89 -11.42
N MET A 156 -4.06 5.76 -10.70
CA MET A 156 -4.58 5.72 -9.31
C MET A 156 -3.73 6.50 -8.32
N VAL A 157 -2.49 6.87 -8.67
CA VAL A 157 -1.63 7.68 -7.81
C VAL A 157 -2.19 9.08 -7.57
N ASP A 158 -2.92 9.64 -8.55
CA ASP A 158 -3.52 10.98 -8.44
C ASP A 158 -4.76 10.99 -7.54
N TYR A 159 -5.32 9.82 -7.25
CA TYR A 159 -6.49 9.62 -6.40
C TYR A 159 -6.13 9.07 -5.01
N TRP A 160 -4.88 9.25 -4.57
CA TRP A 160 -4.39 8.69 -3.31
C TRP A 160 -5.20 9.11 -2.09
N ASN A 161 -5.76 10.32 -2.09
CA ASN A 161 -6.56 10.85 -1.00
C ASN A 161 -8.00 10.30 -0.92
N ASP A 162 -8.43 9.48 -1.89
CA ASP A 162 -9.77 8.86 -1.93
C ASP A 162 -9.75 7.39 -2.38
N CYS A 163 -8.62 6.70 -2.20
CA CYS A 163 -8.36 5.43 -2.88
C CYS A 163 -8.92 4.15 -2.21
N PHE A 164 -9.49 4.25 -1.01
CA PHE A 164 -9.92 3.07 -0.21
C PHE A 164 -11.32 3.17 0.38
N ASN A 165 -12.20 3.95 -0.22
CA ASN A 165 -13.59 4.09 0.25
C ASN A 165 -14.39 2.80 0.28
N ASP A 166 -14.07 1.85 -0.60
CA ASP A 166 -14.74 0.56 -0.70
C ASP A 166 -14.11 -0.52 0.20
N LEU A 167 -13.00 -0.23 0.88
CA LEU A 167 -12.37 -1.12 1.86
C LEU A 167 -13.12 -1.01 3.19
N HIS A 168 -13.28 -2.14 3.85
CA HIS A 168 -13.86 -2.23 5.19
C HIS A 168 -13.03 -3.22 6.02
N ILE A 169 -12.61 -2.81 7.21
CA ILE A 169 -11.86 -3.65 8.15
C ILE A 169 -12.68 -3.72 9.43
N LEU A 170 -13.45 -4.80 9.53
CA LEU A 170 -14.56 -4.94 10.45
C LEU A 170 -14.26 -5.97 11.54
N LYS A 171 -14.93 -5.84 12.68
CA LYS A 171 -15.00 -6.87 13.72
C LYS A 171 -16.47 -7.27 13.95
N PRO A 172 -17.05 -8.14 13.10
CA PRO A 172 -18.48 -8.42 13.12
C PRO A 172 -18.88 -9.26 14.34
N ASP A 173 -19.84 -8.78 15.14
CA ASP A 173 -20.49 -9.60 16.16
C ASP A 173 -21.65 -10.37 15.53
N TRP A 174 -21.33 -11.50 14.90
CA TRP A 174 -22.31 -12.38 14.26
C TRP A 174 -23.33 -12.94 15.25
N SER A 175 -23.03 -12.98 16.55
CA SER A 175 -23.94 -13.52 17.58
C SER A 175 -25.03 -12.54 17.98
N SER A 176 -24.83 -11.24 17.75
CA SER A 176 -25.80 -10.17 18.05
C SER A 176 -27.09 -10.21 17.20
N LEU A 177 -27.09 -10.92 16.07
CA LEU A 177 -28.24 -10.98 15.16
C LEU A 177 -29.40 -11.75 15.78
N GLU A 178 -30.63 -11.28 15.64
CA GLU A 178 -31.82 -11.97 16.20
C GLU A 178 -32.10 -13.33 15.53
N LYS A 179 -31.84 -13.43 14.22
CA LYS A 179 -32.20 -14.61 13.41
C LYS A 179 -31.03 -15.59 13.33
N VAL A 180 -31.19 -16.77 13.92
CA VAL A 180 -30.20 -17.87 13.90
C VAL A 180 -29.71 -18.19 12.48
N LYS A 181 -30.60 -18.16 11.48
CA LYS A 181 -30.21 -18.40 10.07
C LYS A 181 -29.26 -17.33 9.52
N ASP A 182 -29.42 -16.07 9.93
CA ASP A 182 -28.57 -14.97 9.50
C ASP A 182 -27.24 -15.01 10.28
N GLN A 183 -27.27 -15.34 11.58
CA GLN A 183 -26.05 -15.63 12.37
C GLN A 183 -25.18 -16.71 11.69
N ALA A 184 -25.78 -17.88 11.40
CA ALA A 184 -25.09 -19.01 10.79
C ALA A 184 -24.53 -18.67 9.40
N MET A 185 -25.29 -17.92 8.59
CA MET A 185 -24.84 -17.48 7.27
C MET A 185 -23.66 -16.52 7.35
N ILE A 186 -23.72 -15.53 8.26
CA ILE A 186 -22.60 -14.60 8.48
C ILE A 186 -21.37 -15.35 8.98
N TYR A 187 -21.52 -16.23 9.96
CA TYR A 187 -20.42 -17.05 10.47
C TYR A 187 -19.77 -17.85 9.34
N MET A 188 -20.58 -18.50 8.49
CA MET A 188 -20.08 -19.23 7.33
C MET A 188 -19.36 -18.32 6.33
N LEU A 189 -19.87 -17.12 6.05
CA LEU A 189 -19.24 -16.19 5.10
C LEU A 189 -17.92 -15.61 5.60
N ILE A 190 -17.75 -15.46 6.91
CA ILE A 190 -16.50 -14.98 7.53
C ILE A 190 -15.40 -16.06 7.47
N HIS A 191 -15.77 -17.32 7.71
CA HIS A 191 -14.79 -18.42 7.83
C HIS A 191 -14.55 -19.17 6.50
N GLU A 192 -15.54 -19.17 5.60
CA GLU A 192 -15.49 -19.89 4.33
C GLU A 192 -15.68 -18.92 3.15
N GLU A 193 -14.58 -18.29 2.72
CA GLU A 193 -14.59 -17.28 1.64
C GLU A 193 -15.22 -17.80 0.34
N SER A 194 -15.07 -19.10 0.04
CA SER A 194 -15.68 -19.75 -1.13
C SER A 194 -17.21 -19.68 -1.15
N THR A 195 -17.84 -19.51 0.02
CA THR A 195 -19.30 -19.39 0.19
C THR A 195 -19.83 -18.13 -0.48
N TRP A 196 -19.06 -17.04 -0.53
CA TRP A 196 -19.42 -15.86 -1.31
C TRP A 196 -19.63 -16.22 -2.78
N GLY A 197 -18.83 -17.12 -3.35
CA GLY A 197 -18.98 -17.57 -4.74
C GLY A 197 -20.34 -18.20 -5.06
N LYS A 198 -21.00 -18.80 -4.06
CA LYS A 198 -22.28 -19.52 -4.19
C LYS A 198 -23.50 -18.60 -4.12
N LEU A 199 -23.34 -17.34 -3.69
CA LEU A 199 -24.44 -16.41 -3.50
C LEU A 199 -24.70 -15.54 -4.73
N GLU A 200 -25.98 -15.26 -5.00
CA GLU A 200 -26.41 -14.26 -5.97
C GLU A 200 -26.04 -12.84 -5.53
N ARG A 201 -25.93 -11.91 -6.50
CA ARG A 201 -25.51 -10.52 -6.25
C ARG A 201 -26.36 -9.81 -5.19
N ARG A 202 -27.69 -9.96 -5.23
CA ARG A 202 -28.60 -9.31 -4.26
C ARG A 202 -28.35 -9.83 -2.84
N THR A 203 -28.18 -11.13 -2.71
CA THR A 203 -27.90 -11.80 -1.43
C THR A 203 -26.52 -11.41 -0.88
N LYS A 204 -25.51 -11.30 -1.74
CA LYS A 204 -24.19 -10.77 -1.36
C LYS A 204 -24.30 -9.37 -0.77
N ASN A 205 -25.02 -8.47 -1.42
CA ASN A 205 -25.19 -7.10 -0.94
C ASN A 205 -25.90 -7.06 0.42
N LYS A 206 -26.98 -7.82 0.60
CA LYS A 206 -27.67 -7.97 1.90
C LYS A 206 -26.69 -8.35 3.02
N TYR A 207 -25.87 -9.38 2.80
CA TYR A 207 -24.95 -9.86 3.84
C TYR A 207 -23.74 -8.94 4.05
N ARG A 208 -23.29 -8.18 3.03
CA ARG A 208 -22.30 -7.11 3.21
C ARG A 208 -22.83 -5.98 4.08
N GLU A 209 -24.06 -5.52 3.83
CA GLU A 209 -24.72 -4.50 4.66
C GLU A 209 -24.88 -4.99 6.09
N MET A 210 -25.28 -6.25 6.27
CA MET A 210 -25.41 -6.87 7.58
C MET A 210 -24.07 -6.97 8.32
N LEU A 211 -22.97 -7.33 7.65
CA LEU A 211 -21.63 -7.32 8.24
C LEU A 211 -21.24 -5.93 8.74
N LYS A 212 -21.51 -4.89 7.94
CA LYS A 212 -21.25 -3.50 8.35
C LYS A 212 -22.10 -3.12 9.56
N SER A 213 -23.39 -3.47 9.59
CA SER A 213 -24.29 -3.07 10.68
C SER A 213 -24.03 -3.76 12.03
N ILE A 214 -23.47 -4.98 12.01
CA ILE A 214 -23.15 -5.74 13.23
C ILE A 214 -21.70 -5.54 13.70
N SER A 215 -20.96 -4.65 13.04
CA SER A 215 -19.60 -4.31 13.43
C SER A 215 -19.64 -3.00 14.19
N GLU A 216 -19.24 -3.03 15.45
CA GLU A 216 -19.14 -1.81 16.28
C GLU A 216 -18.11 -0.83 15.71
N ILE A 217 -17.04 -1.37 15.12
CA ILE A 217 -15.89 -0.62 14.62
C ILE A 217 -15.56 -1.03 13.18
N ASP A 218 -15.39 -0.04 12.31
CA ASP A 218 -14.71 -0.15 11.02
C ASP A 218 -13.42 0.69 11.07
N LEU A 219 -12.26 0.03 11.08
CA LEU A 219 -10.97 0.72 11.17
C LEU A 219 -10.70 1.60 9.95
N THR A 220 -11.42 1.40 8.85
CA THR A 220 -11.32 2.25 7.66
C THR A 220 -11.73 3.69 7.96
N ASP A 221 -12.66 3.91 8.88
CA ASP A 221 -13.09 5.27 9.24
C ASP A 221 -11.98 6.02 9.98
N LEU A 222 -11.23 5.32 10.83
CA LEU A 222 -10.02 5.86 11.46
C LEU A 222 -8.95 6.19 10.40
N MET A 223 -8.73 5.28 9.44
CA MET A 223 -7.79 5.54 8.32
C MET A 223 -8.17 6.79 7.53
N LYS A 224 -9.47 6.98 7.21
CA LYS A 224 -9.97 8.16 6.51
C LYS A 224 -9.76 9.44 7.33
N LEU A 225 -10.01 9.39 8.63
CA LEU A 225 -9.79 10.52 9.52
C LEU A 225 -8.31 10.91 9.56
N THR A 226 -7.42 9.95 9.84
CA THR A 226 -5.97 10.18 9.88
C THR A 226 -5.44 10.66 8.54
N LEU A 227 -5.94 10.13 7.42
CA LEU A 227 -5.56 10.59 6.09
C LEU A 227 -5.92 12.07 5.89
N LYS A 228 -7.15 12.48 6.25
CA LYS A 228 -7.60 13.89 6.14
C LYS A 228 -6.78 14.82 7.03
N GLU A 229 -6.46 14.41 8.25
CA GLU A 229 -5.64 15.20 9.18
C GLU A 229 -4.23 15.47 8.62
N ASN A 230 -3.66 14.49 7.90
CA ASN A 230 -2.30 14.56 7.36
C ASN A 230 -2.24 14.95 5.87
N GLU A 231 -3.40 15.13 5.21
CA GLU A 231 -3.51 15.29 3.76
C GLU A 231 -2.63 16.44 3.25
N LYS A 232 -2.67 17.61 3.90
CA LYS A 232 -1.86 18.77 3.52
C LYS A 232 -0.37 18.53 3.65
N GLN A 233 0.07 17.78 4.66
CA GLN A 233 1.49 17.49 4.86
C GLN A 233 1.99 16.49 3.83
N LEU A 234 1.20 15.43 3.58
CA LEU A 234 1.50 14.43 2.56
C LEU A 234 1.52 15.05 1.16
N GLN A 235 0.58 15.94 0.86
CA GLN A 235 0.55 16.68 -0.39
C GLN A 235 1.82 17.54 -0.57
N LYS A 236 2.28 18.25 0.47
CA LYS A 236 3.57 18.97 0.42
C LYS A 236 4.77 18.04 0.19
N GLN A 237 4.75 16.83 0.74
CA GLN A 237 5.80 15.84 0.51
C GLN A 237 5.81 15.34 -0.94
N ILE A 238 4.65 15.23 -1.59
CA ILE A 238 4.53 14.92 -3.03
C ILE A 238 5.05 16.09 -3.86
N GLU A 239 4.58 17.31 -3.57
CA GLU A 239 4.96 18.55 -4.27
C GLU A 239 6.46 18.81 -4.22
N PHE A 240 7.14 18.43 -3.11
CA PHE A 240 8.60 18.53 -3.00
C PHE A 240 9.34 17.87 -4.17
N TRP A 241 8.84 16.77 -4.70
CA TRP A 241 9.49 16.03 -5.78
C TRP A 241 9.11 16.52 -7.17
N GLN A 242 7.97 17.18 -7.31
CA GLN A 242 7.53 17.75 -8.57
C GLN A 242 8.33 19.03 -8.84
N ARG A 243 8.70 19.26 -10.10
CA ARG A 243 9.33 20.52 -10.49
C ARG A 243 8.36 21.68 -10.23
N GLU A 244 8.76 22.65 -9.41
CA GLU A 244 8.20 24.00 -9.54
C GLU A 244 8.60 24.51 -10.92
N PHE A 245 7.63 24.77 -11.79
CA PHE A 245 7.87 25.58 -12.99
C PHE A 245 8.26 26.99 -12.52
N ARG A 246 9.56 27.20 -12.31
CA ARG A 246 10.11 28.55 -12.29
C ARG A 246 10.08 29.04 -13.73
N PHE A 247 9.03 29.80 -14.06
CA PHE A 247 9.09 30.69 -15.20
C PHE A 247 10.31 31.58 -14.99
N TRP A 248 11.31 31.42 -15.85
CA TRP A 248 12.40 32.38 -15.93
C TRP A 248 11.80 33.67 -16.51
N GLU A 249 11.74 34.73 -15.70
CA GLU A 249 11.61 36.12 -16.21
C GLU A 249 12.91 36.56 -16.89
#